data_AF-A0A8K1JY30-F1
#
_entry.id   AF-A0A8K1JY30-F1
#
_cell.length_a   1.000
_cell.length_b   1.000
_cell.length_c   1.000
_cell.angle_alpha   90.00
_cell.angle_beta   90.00
_cell.angle_gamma   90.00
#
_symmetry.space_group_name_H-M   'P 1'
#
loop_
_entity.id
_entity.type
_entity.pdbx_description
1 polymer ?
#
loop_
_entity_poly.entity_id
_entity_poly.type
_entity_poly.pdbx_seq_one_letter_code
_entity_poly.pdbx_strand_id
1 'polypeptide(L)'
;KDGVKLPSYRGDNVNGDAFDEKSRTPDPQRMIRAYCQSAATLNLLRAFAKGGYAAMQRINQWNLDFTEHSEQGDRYRELAHRVDEALGFMAAAGLTTDHPIMKTTEFWTSHECLLLPYEQSLTRLDSTSGLYYDCSAHFLWAGERTRQLDGAHVEFLRGIANPLGIKVSDKMDPNELVKLIDILNPNNKPGRITIITRMGAENMRVKLPHLIRAVRRAGQIVTWVSDPMHGNTIKAPCGLKTRPFDAIRAEVRAFFDVHEQEGSHPG
;
A
#
# COMPACT_ATOMS: atom_id res chain seq x y z
N LYS A 1 5.47 4.99 31.31
CA LYS A 1 5.23 6.40 31.70
C LYS A 1 5.42 6.45 33.20
N ASP A 2 6.20 7.41 33.73
CA ASP A 2 6.36 7.59 35.19
C ASP A 2 6.75 6.30 35.93
N GLY A 3 7.72 5.54 35.39
CA GLY A 3 8.18 4.26 35.95
C GLY A 3 7.30 3.04 35.64
N VAL A 4 6.04 3.22 35.23
CA VAL A 4 5.12 2.14 34.88
C VAL A 4 5.39 1.61 33.46
N LYS A 5 5.45 0.28 33.33
CA LYS A 5 5.59 -0.45 32.06
C LYS A 5 4.31 -1.21 31.75
N LEU A 6 3.74 -0.99 30.57
CA LEU A 6 2.57 -1.70 30.05
C LEU A 6 2.86 -2.27 28.67
N PRO A 7 2.10 -3.27 28.19
CA PRO A 7 2.18 -3.73 26.81
C PRO A 7 2.07 -2.57 25.80
N SER A 8 2.81 -2.70 24.70
CA SER A 8 2.71 -1.74 23.59
C SER A 8 1.33 -1.80 22.93
N TYR A 9 0.86 -0.68 22.42
CA TYR A 9 -0.33 -0.61 21.57
C TYR A 9 0.00 -1.28 20.23
N ARG A 10 -0.85 -2.20 19.79
CA ARG A 10 -0.66 -3.03 18.59
C ARG A 10 -1.77 -2.84 17.56
N GLY A 11 -2.53 -1.74 17.66
CA GLY A 11 -3.70 -1.48 16.84
C GLY A 11 -4.98 -1.92 17.54
N ASP A 12 -6.09 -1.26 17.18
CA ASP A 12 -7.41 -1.47 17.79
C ASP A 12 -7.94 -2.90 17.64
N ASN A 13 -7.41 -3.64 16.66
CA ASN A 13 -7.69 -5.05 16.42
C ASN A 13 -7.10 -5.97 17.51
N VAL A 14 -6.17 -5.46 18.33
CA VAL A 14 -5.50 -6.22 19.41
C VAL A 14 -5.80 -5.62 20.78
N ASN A 15 -5.53 -4.33 20.99
CA ASN A 15 -5.70 -3.66 22.27
C ASN A 15 -6.02 -2.16 22.08
N GLY A 16 -6.30 -1.43 23.17
CA GLY A 16 -6.58 0.00 23.19
C GLY A 16 -5.32 0.86 23.29
N ASP A 17 -5.41 2.10 22.84
CA ASP A 17 -4.33 3.08 22.80
C ASP A 17 -4.07 3.75 24.16
N ALA A 18 -5.10 3.85 25.02
CA ALA A 18 -4.99 4.39 26.37
C ALA A 18 -3.90 3.70 27.20
N PHE A 19 -3.18 4.49 28.02
CA PHE A 19 -2.06 3.99 28.83
C PHE A 19 -2.56 3.48 30.19
N ASP A 20 -3.33 2.40 30.16
CA ASP A 20 -3.84 1.68 31.34
C ASP A 20 -3.85 0.16 31.09
N GLU A 21 -3.79 -0.64 32.16
CA GLU A 21 -3.67 -2.10 32.07
C GLU A 21 -4.85 -2.75 31.32
N LYS A 22 -6.07 -2.27 31.59
CA LYS A 22 -7.30 -2.79 30.99
C LYS A 22 -7.28 -2.58 29.48
N SER A 23 -6.97 -1.37 29.03
CA SER A 23 -6.86 -1.02 27.62
C SER A 23 -5.73 -1.77 26.93
N ARG A 24 -4.58 -1.98 27.59
CA ARG A 24 -3.41 -2.61 26.97
C ARG A 24 -3.45 -4.13 26.91
N THR A 25 -4.33 -4.77 27.66
CA THR A 25 -4.56 -6.22 27.61
C THR A 25 -5.17 -6.61 26.25
N PRO A 26 -4.56 -7.54 25.50
CA PRO A 26 -5.15 -8.03 24.24
C PRO A 26 -6.54 -8.64 24.45
N ASP A 27 -7.49 -8.26 23.60
CA ASP A 27 -8.88 -8.71 23.67
C ASP A 27 -9.32 -9.33 22.33
N PRO A 28 -9.62 -10.65 22.26
CA PRO A 28 -10.00 -11.31 21.02
C PRO A 28 -11.32 -10.82 20.44
N GLN A 29 -12.22 -10.21 21.24
CA GLN A 29 -13.47 -9.62 20.73
C GLN A 29 -13.22 -8.45 19.78
N ARG A 30 -12.02 -7.85 19.84
CA ARG A 30 -11.61 -6.79 18.92
C ARG A 30 -11.49 -7.25 17.47
N MET A 31 -11.23 -8.54 17.23
CA MET A 31 -11.25 -9.10 15.87
C MET A 31 -12.64 -9.03 15.24
N ILE A 32 -13.69 -9.32 16.02
CA ILE A 32 -15.08 -9.20 15.55
C ILE A 32 -15.41 -7.72 15.29
N ARG A 33 -15.00 -6.83 16.18
CA ARG A 33 -15.18 -5.38 15.99
C ARG A 33 -14.47 -4.88 14.73
N ALA A 34 -13.22 -5.28 14.50
CA ALA A 34 -12.45 -4.93 13.33
C ALA A 34 -13.11 -5.45 12.04
N TYR A 35 -13.63 -6.68 12.04
CA TYR A 35 -14.40 -7.23 10.93
C TYR A 35 -15.65 -6.39 10.63
N CYS A 36 -16.48 -6.10 11.63
CA CYS A 36 -17.69 -5.30 11.45
C CYS A 36 -17.39 -3.89 10.92
N GLN A 37 -16.36 -3.23 11.46
CA GLN A 37 -15.93 -1.93 10.99
C GLN A 37 -15.44 -1.99 9.54
N SER A 38 -14.62 -2.99 9.20
CA SER A 38 -14.08 -3.18 7.84
C SER A 38 -15.19 -3.45 6.83
N ALA A 39 -16.16 -4.28 7.16
CA ALA A 39 -17.30 -4.58 6.31
C ALA A 39 -18.17 -3.34 6.05
N ALA A 40 -18.47 -2.56 7.10
CA ALA A 40 -19.22 -1.32 6.97
C ALA A 40 -18.48 -0.27 6.11
N THR A 41 -17.17 -0.10 6.35
CA THR A 41 -16.33 0.82 5.57
C THR A 41 -16.24 0.40 4.10
N LEU A 42 -16.01 -0.88 3.80
CA LEU A 42 -15.93 -1.35 2.42
C LEU A 42 -17.27 -1.27 1.70
N ASN A 43 -18.39 -1.50 2.39
CA ASN A 43 -19.72 -1.30 1.82
C ASN A 43 -19.91 0.16 1.37
N LEU A 44 -19.52 1.12 2.21
CA LEU A 44 -19.59 2.54 1.88
C LEU A 44 -18.66 2.90 0.71
N LEU A 45 -17.42 2.40 0.70
CA LEU A 45 -16.46 2.65 -0.38
C LEU A 45 -16.96 2.10 -1.73
N ARG A 46 -17.56 0.91 -1.73
CA ARG A 46 -18.20 0.32 -2.94
C ARG A 46 -19.36 1.18 -3.42
N ALA A 47 -20.15 1.73 -2.51
CA ALA A 47 -21.24 2.65 -2.84
C ALA A 47 -20.70 3.95 -3.47
N PHE A 48 -19.59 4.52 -2.99
CA PHE A 48 -18.98 5.68 -3.62
C PHE A 48 -18.35 5.38 -4.98
N ALA A 49 -17.67 4.24 -5.12
CA ALA A 49 -17.01 3.85 -6.37
C ALA A 49 -18.00 3.61 -7.52
N LYS A 50 -19.20 3.10 -7.23
CA LYS A 50 -20.23 2.78 -8.24
C LYS A 50 -21.41 3.76 -8.28
N GLY A 51 -21.66 4.51 -7.21
CA GLY A 51 -22.82 5.40 -7.05
C GLY A 51 -22.61 6.81 -7.58
N GLY A 52 -21.61 7.05 -8.44
CA GLY A 52 -21.37 8.34 -9.09
C GLY A 52 -20.53 9.34 -8.28
N TYR A 53 -20.13 9.02 -7.04
CA TYR A 53 -19.15 9.84 -6.32
C TYR A 53 -17.80 9.80 -7.05
N ALA A 54 -17.40 8.64 -7.57
CA ALA A 54 -16.17 8.46 -8.34
C ALA A 54 -16.22 8.92 -9.80
N ALA A 55 -17.27 9.65 -10.22
CA ALA A 55 -17.38 10.13 -11.59
C ALA A 55 -16.27 11.15 -11.92
N MET A 56 -15.64 11.02 -13.09
CA MET A 56 -14.49 11.87 -13.48
C MET A 56 -14.81 13.37 -13.49
N GLN A 57 -16.07 13.75 -13.70
CA GLN A 57 -16.51 15.15 -13.63
C GLN A 57 -16.34 15.79 -12.24
N ARG A 58 -16.24 14.99 -11.17
CA ARG A 58 -16.05 15.49 -9.81
C ARG A 58 -14.59 15.73 -9.46
N ILE A 59 -13.64 15.41 -10.34
CA ILE A 59 -12.21 15.68 -10.12
C ILE A 59 -11.99 17.16 -9.81
N ASN A 60 -12.65 18.07 -10.52
CA ASN A 60 -12.54 19.51 -10.22
C ASN A 60 -13.10 19.89 -8.85
N GLN A 61 -14.17 19.24 -8.38
CA GLN A 61 -14.72 19.50 -7.05
C GLN A 61 -13.80 19.03 -5.92
N TRP A 62 -13.00 17.97 -6.14
CA TRP A 62 -12.04 17.50 -5.14
C TRP A 62 -10.75 18.31 -5.11
N ASN A 63 -10.43 18.97 -6.22
CA ASN A 63 -9.12 19.55 -6.48
C ASN A 63 -8.99 21.02 -6.04
N LEU A 64 -10.11 21.72 -5.81
CA LEU A 64 -10.09 23.19 -5.70
C LEU A 64 -9.92 23.71 -4.27
N ASP A 65 -10.57 23.12 -3.26
CA ASP A 65 -10.64 23.70 -1.91
C ASP A 65 -9.27 23.89 -1.21
N PHE A 66 -8.26 23.06 -1.52
CA PHE A 66 -6.95 23.15 -0.86
C PHE A 66 -5.96 24.07 -1.57
N THR A 67 -6.28 24.58 -2.77
CA THR A 67 -5.35 25.33 -3.63
C THR A 67 -5.65 26.81 -3.75
N GLU A 68 -6.81 27.29 -3.30
CA GLU A 68 -7.29 28.66 -3.54
C GLU A 68 -6.34 29.78 -3.04
N HIS A 69 -5.39 29.49 -2.14
CA HIS A 69 -4.49 30.48 -1.54
C HIS A 69 -3.00 30.07 -1.44
N SER A 70 -2.44 29.34 -2.42
CA SER A 70 -1.00 29.02 -2.42
C SER A 70 -0.34 29.14 -3.82
N GLU A 71 0.94 29.50 -3.87
CA GLU A 71 1.75 29.54 -5.11
C GLU A 71 1.84 28.15 -5.77
N GLN A 72 1.84 27.09 -4.95
CA GLN A 72 1.76 25.71 -5.43
C GLN A 72 0.41 25.39 -6.09
N GLY A 73 -0.65 26.13 -5.74
CA GLY A 73 -1.97 26.04 -6.33
C GLY A 73 -1.99 26.43 -7.81
N ASP A 74 -1.11 27.32 -8.27
CA ASP A 74 -1.05 27.74 -9.68
C ASP A 74 -0.56 26.61 -10.60
N ARG A 75 0.53 25.93 -10.20
CA ARG A 75 1.05 24.76 -10.92
C ARG A 75 0.06 23.60 -10.95
N TYR A 76 -0.66 23.42 -9.84
CA TYR A 76 -1.70 22.40 -9.76
C TYR A 76 -2.91 22.74 -10.64
N ARG A 77 -3.32 24.02 -10.68
CA ARG A 77 -4.37 24.51 -11.57
C ARG A 77 -4.03 24.29 -13.04
N GLU A 78 -2.80 24.52 -13.47
CA GLU A 78 -2.38 24.24 -14.85
C GLU A 78 -2.57 22.76 -15.21
N LEU A 79 -2.17 21.83 -14.32
CA LEU A 79 -2.38 20.41 -14.53
C LEU A 79 -3.88 20.06 -14.56
N ALA A 80 -4.67 20.61 -13.63
CA ALA A 80 -6.11 20.40 -13.58
C ALA A 80 -6.79 20.90 -14.86
N HIS A 81 -6.41 22.07 -15.38
CA HIS A 81 -6.89 22.60 -16.65
C HIS A 81 -6.60 21.67 -17.82
N ARG A 82 -5.40 21.08 -17.89
CA ARG A 82 -5.07 20.11 -18.95
C ARG A 82 -5.90 18.82 -18.85
N VAL A 83 -6.23 18.38 -17.64
CA VAL A 83 -7.14 17.25 -17.42
C VAL A 83 -8.55 17.61 -17.91
N ASP A 84 -9.02 18.83 -17.62
CA ASP A 84 -10.32 19.31 -18.11
C ASP A 84 -10.40 19.40 -19.63
N GLU A 85 -9.36 19.90 -20.28
CA GLU A 85 -9.27 19.91 -21.75
C GLU A 85 -9.36 18.50 -22.33
N ALA A 86 -8.65 17.54 -21.72
CA ALA A 86 -8.71 16.14 -22.14
C ALA A 86 -10.12 15.53 -21.96
N LEU A 87 -10.79 15.81 -20.84
CA LEU A 87 -12.17 15.38 -20.60
C LEU A 87 -13.14 16.02 -21.60
N GLY A 88 -12.94 17.31 -21.93
CA GLY A 88 -13.71 18.01 -22.95
C GLY A 88 -13.53 17.40 -24.34
N PHE A 89 -12.29 17.04 -24.71
CA PHE A 89 -12.00 16.34 -25.96
C PHE A 89 -12.68 14.96 -26.02
N MET A 90 -12.64 14.17 -24.94
CA MET A 90 -13.34 12.89 -24.86
C MET A 90 -14.85 13.05 -25.09
N ALA A 91 -15.46 14.05 -24.45
CA ALA A 91 -16.88 14.36 -24.64
C ALA A 91 -17.20 14.74 -26.10
N ALA A 92 -16.37 15.58 -26.71
CA ALA A 92 -16.52 15.97 -28.13
C ALA A 92 -16.34 14.78 -29.09
N ALA A 93 -15.50 13.80 -28.74
CA ALA A 93 -15.30 12.55 -29.48
C ALA A 93 -16.42 11.51 -29.27
N GLY A 94 -17.47 11.82 -28.50
CA GLY A 94 -18.63 10.95 -28.28
C GLY A 94 -18.57 10.10 -27.01
N LEU A 95 -17.49 10.19 -26.22
CA LEU A 95 -17.42 9.63 -24.86
C LEU A 95 -18.01 10.63 -23.88
N THR A 96 -19.33 10.75 -23.92
CA THR A 96 -20.05 11.68 -23.05
C THR A 96 -19.91 11.27 -21.58
N THR A 97 -20.19 12.21 -20.71
CA THR A 97 -20.10 12.05 -19.25
C THR A 97 -21.10 11.03 -18.71
N ASP A 98 -22.08 10.64 -19.52
CA ASP A 98 -23.02 9.58 -19.20
C ASP A 98 -22.50 8.16 -19.43
N HIS A 99 -21.37 8.03 -20.15
CA HIS A 99 -20.74 6.75 -20.43
C HIS A 99 -20.30 6.05 -19.12
N PRO A 100 -20.52 4.73 -18.96
CA PRO A 100 -20.22 4.02 -17.71
C PRO A 100 -18.78 4.16 -17.20
N ILE A 101 -17.81 4.21 -18.12
CA ILE A 101 -16.38 4.44 -17.82
C ILE A 101 -16.14 5.81 -17.17
N MET A 102 -16.99 6.81 -17.43
CA MET A 102 -16.89 8.14 -16.84
C MET A 102 -17.54 8.24 -15.46
N LYS A 103 -18.38 7.27 -15.08
CA LYS A 103 -19.23 7.30 -13.87
C LYS A 103 -18.76 6.41 -12.73
N THR A 104 -18.03 5.34 -13.04
CA THR A 104 -17.64 4.34 -12.06
C THR A 104 -16.15 4.06 -12.13
N THR A 105 -15.56 3.73 -10.98
CA THR A 105 -14.20 3.21 -10.89
C THR A 105 -14.23 1.88 -10.16
N GLU A 106 -13.26 1.03 -10.46
CA GLU A 106 -12.93 -0.07 -9.57
C GLU A 106 -12.11 0.46 -8.39
N PHE A 107 -12.27 -0.15 -7.23
CA PHE A 107 -11.57 0.20 -5.99
C PHE A 107 -11.26 -1.07 -5.22
N TRP A 108 -10.04 -1.14 -4.66
CA TRP A 108 -9.52 -2.30 -3.97
C TRP A 108 -9.02 -1.90 -2.58
N THR A 109 -9.00 -2.88 -1.68
CA THR A 109 -8.54 -2.73 -0.31
C THR A 109 -7.26 -3.51 -0.07
N SER A 110 -6.45 -2.99 0.84
CA SER A 110 -5.26 -3.69 1.31
C SER A 110 -4.95 -3.39 2.78
N HIS A 111 -4.26 -4.33 3.43
CA HIS A 111 -3.64 -4.15 4.74
C HIS A 111 -2.42 -5.08 4.90
N GLU A 112 -1.64 -4.85 5.95
CA GLU A 112 -0.55 -5.74 6.32
C GLU A 112 -1.12 -7.04 6.85
N CYS A 113 -0.77 -8.17 6.23
CA CYS A 113 -1.09 -9.49 6.77
C CYS A 113 -0.27 -9.67 8.04
N LEU A 114 -0.86 -9.37 9.21
CA LEU A 114 -0.13 -9.26 10.47
C LEU A 114 -0.73 -10.15 11.55
N LEU A 115 -2.03 -10.04 11.81
CA LEU A 115 -2.71 -10.80 12.85
C LEU A 115 -3.24 -12.11 12.27
N LEU A 116 -2.38 -13.13 12.15
CA LEU A 116 -2.70 -14.38 11.46
C LEU A 116 -4.01 -15.08 11.89
N PRO A 117 -4.44 -15.07 13.17
CA PRO A 117 -5.75 -15.62 13.53
C PRO A 117 -6.92 -14.91 12.83
N TYR A 118 -6.81 -13.60 12.61
CA TYR A 118 -7.80 -12.81 11.87
C TYR A 118 -7.78 -13.20 10.38
N GLU A 119 -6.62 -13.19 9.75
CA GLU A 119 -6.44 -13.53 8.33
C GLU A 119 -6.89 -14.97 8.02
N GLN A 120 -6.50 -15.93 8.87
CA GLN A 120 -6.92 -17.32 8.75
C GLN A 120 -8.44 -17.47 8.82
N SER A 121 -9.12 -16.73 9.71
CA SER A 121 -10.58 -16.80 9.85
C SER A 121 -11.34 -16.24 8.63
N LEU A 122 -10.69 -15.40 7.83
CA LEU A 122 -11.24 -14.77 6.64
C LEU A 122 -10.79 -15.44 5.33
N THR A 123 -9.92 -16.44 5.42
CA THR A 123 -9.47 -17.23 4.27
C THR A 123 -10.54 -18.22 3.82
N ARG A 124 -10.81 -18.28 2.51
CA ARG A 124 -11.84 -19.12 1.89
C ARG A 124 -11.28 -19.87 0.70
N LEU A 125 -11.81 -21.06 0.47
CA LEU A 125 -11.62 -21.81 -0.77
C LEU A 125 -12.56 -21.23 -1.83
N ASP A 126 -12.00 -20.77 -2.94
CA ASP A 126 -12.79 -20.33 -4.08
C ASP A 126 -13.40 -21.54 -4.80
N SER A 127 -14.71 -21.48 -5.05
CA SER A 127 -15.48 -22.59 -5.61
C SER A 127 -15.22 -22.84 -7.10
N THR A 128 -14.63 -21.87 -7.81
CA THR A 128 -14.39 -21.97 -9.26
C THR A 128 -12.97 -22.43 -9.59
N SER A 129 -11.98 -21.92 -8.87
CA SER A 129 -10.55 -22.17 -9.10
C SER A 129 -9.97 -23.24 -8.17
N GLY A 130 -10.63 -23.53 -7.05
CA GLY A 130 -10.11 -24.45 -6.02
C GLY A 130 -8.88 -23.89 -5.27
N LEU A 131 -8.62 -22.58 -5.37
CA LEU A 131 -7.54 -21.91 -4.68
C LEU A 131 -8.03 -21.24 -3.40
N TYR A 132 -7.15 -21.13 -2.41
CA TYR A 132 -7.45 -20.35 -1.21
C TYR A 132 -7.19 -18.86 -1.45
N TYR A 133 -8.10 -18.01 -1.00
CA TYR A 133 -7.94 -16.57 -0.96
C TYR A 133 -8.19 -16.09 0.46
N ASP A 134 -7.32 -15.20 0.94
CA ASP A 134 -7.66 -14.42 2.13
C ASP A 134 -8.66 -13.34 1.71
N CYS A 135 -9.91 -13.49 2.13
CA CYS A 135 -10.99 -12.57 1.78
C CYS A 135 -11.07 -11.38 2.75
N SER A 136 -10.07 -11.15 3.59
CA SER A 136 -9.97 -9.96 4.42
C SER A 136 -9.71 -8.69 3.60
N ALA A 137 -8.96 -8.80 2.49
CA ALA A 137 -8.68 -7.72 1.54
C ALA A 137 -8.34 -8.25 0.14
N HIS A 138 -8.25 -7.33 -0.83
CA HIS A 138 -7.91 -7.71 -2.21
C HIS A 138 -6.40 -7.93 -2.36
N PHE A 139 -5.58 -7.09 -1.72
CA PHE A 139 -4.12 -7.15 -1.74
C PHE A 139 -3.59 -7.17 -0.31
N LEU A 140 -2.61 -8.01 -0.02
CA LEU A 140 -2.03 -8.17 1.31
C LEU A 140 -0.52 -8.04 1.24
N TRP A 141 0.13 -7.51 2.27
CA TRP A 141 1.60 -7.44 2.29
C TRP A 141 2.24 -8.01 3.54
N ALA A 142 3.45 -8.54 3.38
CA ALA A 142 4.37 -8.84 4.48
C ALA A 142 5.13 -7.57 4.88
N GLY A 143 5.09 -7.25 6.17
CA GLY A 143 5.83 -6.11 6.72
C GLY A 143 7.32 -6.36 6.82
N GLU A 144 8.10 -5.29 6.99
CA GLU A 144 9.57 -5.37 7.13
C GLU A 144 10.02 -6.25 8.30
N ARG A 145 9.18 -6.38 9.34
CA ARG A 145 9.49 -7.12 10.57
C ARG A 145 8.92 -8.54 10.59
N THR A 146 8.17 -8.91 9.56
CA THR A 146 7.37 -10.15 9.48
C THR A 146 7.62 -10.90 8.17
N ARG A 147 8.73 -10.61 7.47
CA ARG A 147 9.08 -11.19 6.17
C ARG A 147 10.22 -12.22 6.23
N GLN A 148 10.42 -12.86 7.37
CA GLN A 148 11.45 -13.89 7.54
C GLN A 148 11.11 -15.10 6.64
N LEU A 149 12.11 -15.64 5.93
CA LEU A 149 11.90 -16.71 4.94
C LEU A 149 11.20 -17.95 5.51
N ASP A 150 11.47 -18.29 6.76
CA ASP A 150 10.89 -19.40 7.52
C ASP A 150 9.80 -18.95 8.50
N GLY A 151 9.36 -17.70 8.40
CA GLY A 151 8.36 -17.09 9.27
C GLY A 151 6.92 -17.47 8.92
N ALA A 152 6.06 -17.45 9.94
CA ALA A 152 4.65 -17.82 9.80
C ALA A 152 3.88 -16.96 8.78
N HIS A 153 4.22 -15.67 8.65
CA HIS A 153 3.58 -14.77 7.68
C HIS A 153 3.93 -15.14 6.24
N VAL A 154 5.19 -15.48 5.96
CA VAL A 154 5.60 -15.93 4.62
C VAL A 154 4.93 -17.25 4.27
N GLU A 155 4.86 -18.18 5.23
CA GLU A 155 4.15 -19.44 5.04
C GLU A 155 2.64 -19.24 4.78
N PHE A 156 1.99 -18.35 5.53
CA PHE A 156 0.58 -18.03 5.30
C PHE A 156 0.36 -17.44 3.91
N LEU A 157 1.16 -16.44 3.53
CA LEU A 157 1.05 -15.75 2.23
C LEU A 157 1.37 -16.68 1.05
N ARG A 158 2.25 -17.66 1.24
CA ARG A 158 2.55 -18.71 0.25
C ARG A 158 1.31 -19.50 -0.13
N GLY A 159 0.39 -19.73 0.82
CA GLY A 159 -0.80 -20.55 0.65
C GLY A 159 -2.00 -19.87 -0.01
N ILE A 160 -2.02 -18.53 -0.11
CA ILE A 160 -3.16 -17.77 -0.66
C ILE A 160 -2.91 -17.27 -2.07
N ALA A 161 -3.95 -17.06 -2.86
CA ALA A 161 -3.91 -16.68 -4.27
C ALA A 161 -4.02 -15.16 -4.54
N ASN A 162 -4.20 -14.34 -3.50
CA ASN A 162 -4.23 -12.87 -3.57
C ASN A 162 -2.93 -12.29 -4.22
N PRO A 163 -2.97 -11.13 -4.91
CA PRO A 163 -1.75 -10.38 -5.17
C PRO A 163 -1.10 -9.93 -3.85
N LEU A 164 0.22 -9.99 -3.79
CA LEU A 164 0.99 -9.85 -2.56
C LEU A 164 1.98 -8.69 -2.63
N GLY A 165 2.18 -8.03 -1.50
CA GLY A 165 3.23 -7.05 -1.29
C GLY A 165 4.34 -7.56 -0.38
N ILE A 166 5.56 -7.09 -0.61
CA ILE A 166 6.69 -7.30 0.29
C ILE A 166 7.30 -5.94 0.60
N LYS A 167 7.25 -5.52 1.87
CA LYS A 167 7.96 -4.31 2.31
C LYS A 167 9.46 -4.58 2.33
N VAL A 168 10.25 -3.70 1.70
CA VAL A 168 11.71 -3.82 1.67
C VAL A 168 12.38 -2.51 2.09
N SER A 169 13.28 -2.58 3.05
CA SER A 169 14.10 -1.45 3.50
C SER A 169 15.49 -1.45 2.86
N ASP A 170 16.30 -0.47 3.24
CA ASP A 170 17.72 -0.36 2.92
C ASP A 170 18.57 -1.54 3.45
N LYS A 171 18.01 -2.35 4.35
CA LYS A 171 18.64 -3.53 4.95
C LYS A 171 18.33 -4.84 4.21
N MET A 172 17.50 -4.80 3.16
CA MET A 172 17.18 -6.01 2.41
C MET A 172 18.42 -6.56 1.69
N ASP A 173 18.73 -7.84 1.92
CA ASP A 173 19.72 -8.57 1.13
C ASP A 173 19.11 -8.94 -0.24
N PRO A 174 19.73 -8.57 -1.37
CA PRO A 174 19.27 -8.97 -2.69
C PRO A 174 19.05 -10.49 -2.86
N ASN A 175 19.86 -11.33 -2.23
CA ASN A 175 19.70 -12.78 -2.31
C ASN A 175 18.50 -13.29 -1.50
N GLU A 176 18.25 -12.68 -0.34
CA GLU A 176 17.07 -12.97 0.48
C GLU A 176 15.79 -12.55 -0.25
N LEU A 177 15.80 -11.39 -0.91
CA LEU A 177 14.67 -10.93 -1.72
C LEU A 177 14.33 -11.93 -2.84
N VAL A 178 15.33 -12.41 -3.58
CA VAL A 178 15.13 -13.41 -4.64
C VAL A 178 14.48 -14.68 -4.07
N LYS A 179 15.01 -15.21 -2.97
CA LYS A 179 14.43 -16.40 -2.30
C LYS A 179 12.99 -16.17 -1.84
N LEU A 180 12.69 -14.99 -1.31
CA LEU A 180 11.36 -14.65 -0.84
C LEU A 180 10.35 -14.58 -2.01
N ILE A 181 10.78 -14.05 -3.16
CA ILE A 181 9.96 -14.03 -4.39
C ILE A 181 9.74 -15.46 -4.90
N ASP A 182 10.75 -16.33 -4.88
CA ASP A 182 10.61 -17.73 -5.29
C ASP A 182 9.57 -18.47 -4.43
N ILE A 183 9.57 -18.23 -3.12
CA ILE A 183 8.59 -18.83 -2.20
C ILE A 183 7.17 -18.33 -2.52
N LEU A 184 6.99 -17.03 -2.74
CA LEU A 184 5.66 -16.40 -2.83
C LEU A 184 5.09 -16.34 -4.26
N ASN A 185 5.94 -16.55 -5.28
CA ASN A 185 5.59 -16.54 -6.71
C ASN A 185 6.35 -17.63 -7.49
N PRO A 186 6.18 -18.92 -7.14
CA PRO A 186 6.95 -20.01 -7.73
C PRO A 186 6.73 -20.17 -9.25
N ASN A 187 5.60 -19.69 -9.76
CA ASN A 187 5.26 -19.74 -11.19
C ASN A 187 5.64 -18.45 -11.94
N ASN A 188 6.33 -17.52 -11.28
CA ASN A 188 6.75 -16.23 -11.84
C ASN A 188 5.60 -15.45 -12.52
N LYS A 189 4.40 -15.49 -11.94
CA LYS A 189 3.20 -14.86 -12.51
C LYS A 189 3.33 -13.33 -12.44
N PRO A 190 3.25 -12.59 -13.56
CA PRO A 190 3.25 -11.13 -13.54
C PRO A 190 2.12 -10.56 -12.68
N GLY A 191 2.41 -9.52 -11.89
CA GLY A 191 1.46 -8.88 -10.99
C GLY A 191 1.15 -9.65 -9.70
N ARG A 192 1.74 -10.83 -9.48
CA ARG A 192 1.60 -11.56 -8.20
C ARG A 192 2.35 -10.88 -7.06
N ILE A 193 3.55 -10.36 -7.31
CA ILE A 193 4.40 -9.75 -6.28
C ILE A 193 4.63 -8.27 -6.59
N THR A 194 4.39 -7.44 -5.57
CA THR A 194 4.76 -6.04 -5.53
C THR A 194 5.84 -5.82 -4.49
N ILE A 195 7.01 -5.32 -4.89
CA ILE A 195 8.08 -4.93 -3.99
C ILE A 195 7.87 -3.48 -3.58
N ILE A 196 7.60 -3.28 -2.28
CA ILE A 196 7.26 -1.97 -1.72
C ILE A 196 8.49 -1.41 -0.99
N THR A 197 9.23 -0.55 -1.68
CA THR A 197 10.53 -0.01 -1.23
C THR A 197 10.35 1.15 -0.25
N ARG A 198 11.10 1.16 0.85
CA ARG A 198 11.05 2.21 1.90
C ARG A 198 12.42 2.45 2.53
N MET A 199 13.26 3.22 1.86
CA MET A 199 14.70 3.31 2.14
C MET A 199 15.16 4.70 2.60
N GLY A 200 14.40 5.75 2.29
CA GLY A 200 14.91 7.12 2.28
C GLY A 200 15.69 7.43 1.00
N ALA A 201 15.72 8.70 0.58
CA ALA A 201 16.21 9.08 -0.75
C ALA A 201 17.68 8.72 -1.04
N GLU A 202 18.57 8.85 -0.05
CA GLU A 202 20.00 8.54 -0.20
C GLU A 202 20.22 7.04 -0.35
N ASN A 203 19.66 6.26 0.58
CA ASN A 203 19.74 4.80 0.52
C ASN A 203 19.04 4.23 -0.70
N MET A 204 17.95 4.84 -1.18
CA MET A 204 17.26 4.41 -2.41
C MET A 204 18.24 4.39 -3.59
N ARG A 205 19.02 5.47 -3.79
CA ARG A 205 20.00 5.57 -4.88
C ARG A 205 21.12 4.56 -4.78
N VAL A 206 21.46 4.12 -3.57
CA VAL A 206 22.56 3.17 -3.34
C VAL A 206 22.08 1.72 -3.37
N LYS A 207 20.93 1.42 -2.74
CA LYS A 207 20.49 0.05 -2.42
C LYS A 207 19.53 -0.53 -3.45
N LEU A 208 18.60 0.27 -3.96
CA LEU A 208 17.60 -0.21 -4.92
C LEU A 208 18.22 -0.80 -6.21
N PRO A 209 19.30 -0.21 -6.80
CA PRO A 209 19.96 -0.82 -7.96
C PRO A 209 20.37 -2.28 -7.75
N HIS A 210 20.89 -2.60 -6.57
CA HIS A 210 21.33 -3.96 -6.25
C HIS A 210 20.16 -4.95 -6.20
N LEU A 211 19.01 -4.53 -5.65
CA LEU A 211 17.78 -5.34 -5.61
C LEU A 211 17.23 -5.57 -7.03
N ILE A 212 17.09 -4.49 -7.81
CA ILE A 212 16.59 -4.57 -9.19
C ILE A 212 17.45 -5.53 -10.02
N ARG A 213 18.78 -5.41 -9.95
CA ARG A 213 19.70 -6.28 -10.69
C ARG A 213 19.61 -7.74 -10.23
N ALA A 214 19.42 -8.00 -8.93
CA ALA A 214 19.28 -9.37 -8.42
C ALA A 214 17.98 -10.03 -8.93
N VAL A 215 16.84 -9.34 -8.80
CA VAL A 215 15.54 -9.80 -9.31
C VAL A 215 15.61 -10.05 -10.83
N ARG A 216 16.24 -9.13 -11.58
CA ARG A 216 16.44 -9.27 -13.02
C ARG A 216 17.31 -10.48 -13.38
N ARG A 217 18.44 -10.69 -12.68
CA ARG A 217 19.30 -11.86 -12.89
C ARG A 217 18.59 -13.18 -12.59
N ALA A 218 17.69 -13.18 -11.61
CA ALA A 218 16.83 -14.32 -11.29
C ALA A 218 15.68 -14.53 -12.30
N GLY A 219 15.49 -13.62 -13.27
CA GLY A 219 14.40 -13.69 -14.24
C GLY A 219 13.00 -13.47 -13.63
N GLN A 220 12.94 -12.92 -12.42
CA GLN A 220 11.69 -12.75 -11.67
C GLN A 220 10.94 -11.49 -12.11
N ILE A 221 9.61 -11.59 -12.20
CA ILE A 221 8.71 -10.51 -12.61
C ILE A 221 7.98 -10.00 -11.38
N VAL A 222 8.21 -8.71 -11.08
CA VAL A 222 7.61 -8.02 -9.93
C VAL A 222 7.19 -6.62 -10.32
N THR A 223 6.22 -6.06 -9.60
CA THR A 223 5.87 -4.63 -9.65
C THR A 223 6.69 -3.90 -8.61
N TRP A 224 7.32 -2.78 -8.97
CA TRP A 224 8.08 -1.95 -8.03
C TRP A 224 7.22 -0.77 -7.59
N VAL A 225 7.08 -0.56 -6.29
CA VAL A 225 6.34 0.56 -5.70
C VAL A 225 7.21 1.27 -4.66
N SER A 226 7.10 2.59 -4.60
CA SER A 226 7.75 3.41 -3.57
C SER A 226 6.79 3.67 -2.40
N ASP A 227 7.23 3.36 -1.18
CA ASP A 227 6.69 3.84 0.10
C ASP A 227 7.65 4.88 0.68
N PRO A 228 7.51 6.16 0.26
CA PRO A 228 8.40 7.25 0.69
C PRO A 228 8.12 7.74 2.11
N MET A 229 7.29 7.01 2.89
CA MET A 229 6.82 7.47 4.18
C MET A 229 7.58 6.78 5.32
N HIS A 230 7.63 5.45 5.30
CA HIS A 230 8.17 4.68 6.42
C HIS A 230 9.71 4.74 6.52
N GLY A 231 10.42 5.09 5.44
CA GLY A 231 11.87 5.35 5.46
C GLY A 231 12.25 6.69 6.10
N ASN A 232 11.37 7.71 5.98
CA ASN A 232 11.69 9.10 6.33
C ASN A 232 11.16 9.55 7.70
N THR A 233 10.94 8.62 8.63
CA THR A 233 10.40 8.97 9.96
C THR A 233 11.52 9.42 10.89
N ILE A 234 11.44 10.65 11.39
CA ILE A 234 12.34 11.21 12.40
C ILE A 234 11.61 11.44 13.72
N LYS A 235 12.35 11.51 14.83
CA LYS A 235 11.82 11.87 16.14
C LYS A 235 12.14 13.33 16.42
N ALA A 236 11.12 14.17 16.53
CA ALA A 236 11.28 15.57 16.90
C ALA A 236 11.79 15.69 18.35
N PRO A 237 12.41 16.82 18.75
CA PRO A 237 12.89 17.03 20.13
C PRO A 237 11.82 16.81 21.19
N CYS A 238 10.55 17.12 20.89
CA CYS A 238 9.40 16.89 21.76
C CYS A 238 8.97 15.41 21.87
N GLY A 239 9.66 14.49 21.18
CA GLY A 239 9.40 13.06 21.20
C GLY A 239 8.36 12.58 20.18
N LEU A 240 7.70 13.47 19.45
CA LEU A 240 6.75 13.15 18.39
C LEU A 240 7.48 12.60 17.16
N LYS A 241 6.85 11.61 16.50
CA LYS A 241 7.32 11.12 15.20
C LYS A 241 6.77 12.03 14.10
N THR A 242 7.65 12.52 13.23
CA THR A 242 7.28 13.36 12.08
C THR A 242 8.04 12.92 10.83
N ARG A 243 7.61 13.42 9.67
CA ARG A 243 8.20 13.13 8.35
C ARG A 243 8.29 14.44 7.56
N PRO A 244 9.50 14.92 7.23
CA PRO A 244 9.65 16.10 6.39
C PRO A 244 9.11 15.83 4.97
N PHE A 245 8.26 16.71 4.46
CA PHE A 245 7.67 16.56 3.12
C PHE A 245 8.73 16.53 2.01
N ASP A 246 9.79 17.33 2.14
CA ASP A 246 10.90 17.32 1.19
C ASP A 246 11.62 15.96 1.12
N ALA A 247 11.75 15.26 2.25
CA ALA A 247 12.35 13.93 2.29
C ALA A 247 11.47 12.90 1.57
N ILE A 248 10.15 12.96 1.78
CA ILE A 248 9.16 12.13 1.07
C ILE A 248 9.28 12.35 -0.45
N ARG A 249 9.25 13.61 -0.89
CA ARG A 249 9.39 13.96 -2.32
C ARG A 249 10.74 13.53 -2.90
N ALA A 250 11.82 13.68 -2.14
CA ALA A 250 13.16 13.30 -2.57
C ALA A 250 13.29 11.78 -2.78
N GLU A 251 12.62 10.96 -1.96
CA GLU A 251 12.61 9.51 -2.13
C GLU A 251 11.82 9.08 -3.37
N VAL A 252 10.67 9.70 -3.65
CA VAL A 252 9.92 9.44 -4.89
C VAL A 252 10.77 9.78 -6.12
N ARG A 253 11.44 10.94 -6.13
CA ARG A 253 12.37 11.29 -7.23
C ARG A 253 13.49 10.26 -7.37
N ALA A 254 14.12 9.89 -6.26
CA ALA A 254 15.18 8.88 -6.26
C ALA A 254 14.73 7.53 -6.84
N PHE A 255 13.50 7.12 -6.53
CA PHE A 255 12.92 5.90 -7.07
C PHE A 255 12.81 5.94 -8.60
N PHE A 256 12.28 7.03 -9.17
CA PHE A 256 12.22 7.21 -10.62
C PHE A 256 13.63 7.29 -11.24
N ASP A 257 14.55 8.08 -10.67
CA ASP A 257 15.92 8.22 -11.17
C ASP A 257 16.62 6.86 -11.27
N VAL A 258 16.47 6.01 -10.25
CA VAL A 258 17.09 4.67 -10.20
C VAL A 258 16.45 3.75 -11.25
N HIS A 259 15.13 3.75 -11.40
CA HIS A 259 14.46 2.94 -12.40
C HIS A 259 14.89 3.29 -13.82
N GLU A 260 15.01 4.59 -14.12
CA GLU A 260 15.51 5.08 -15.40
C GLU A 260 16.96 4.62 -15.64
N GLN A 261 17.85 4.80 -14.67
CA GLN A 261 19.26 4.37 -14.76
C GLN A 261 19.41 2.86 -14.93
N GLU A 262 18.58 2.07 -14.26
CA GLU A 262 18.61 0.62 -14.33
C GLU A 262 17.88 0.07 -15.55
N GLY A 263 17.14 0.89 -16.31
CA GLY A 263 16.30 0.45 -17.43
C GLY A 263 15.15 -0.45 -16.96
N SER A 264 14.55 -0.16 -15.81
CA SER A 264 13.41 -0.90 -15.25
C SER A 264 12.20 0.01 -15.08
N HIS A 265 11.03 -0.57 -14.78
CA HIS A 265 9.77 0.17 -14.75
C HIS A 265 9.38 0.60 -13.31
N PRO A 266 9.19 1.91 -13.04
CA PRO A 266 8.52 2.37 -11.84
C PRO A 266 7.01 2.11 -11.98
N GLY A 267 6.46 1.22 -11.14
CA GLY A 267 5.06 0.78 -11.23
C GLY A 267 4.06 1.63 -10.48
#